data_AF-A0A8S3UCW1-F1
#
_entry.id   AF-A0A8S3UCW1-F1
#
_cell.length_a   1.000
_cell.length_b   1.000
_cell.length_c   1.000
_cell.angle_alpha   90.00
_cell.angle_beta   90.00
_cell.angle_gamma   90.00
#
_symmetry.space_group_name_H-M   'P 1'
#
loop_
_entity.id
_entity.type
_entity.pdbx_description
1 polymer ?
#
loop_
_entity_poly.entity_id
_entity_poly.type
_entity_poly.pdbx_seq_one_letter_code
_entity_poly.pdbx_strand_id
1 'polypeptide(L)'
;MTKIPKICRLHDPVKTHDISENVFTSSRENKVDEFCSEVPEYLKELFQNSCKNIKSNTAKKTLADVLVKHKDAFAKSKTELGSCSVLKHRIDTAHAAPVRQPLRRTPQAFEKEEEKYLRDQIETGVVRPSSSAWSSPVVFVRKKDGSVRWCVDYRKVNDLTIKDAYPLPRIDMCLDCLSSAKIFSCFDLQSGYWQIELNEKDREKTAFTTKYGLFEYTKMPFGLCNARVLFKDAWN
;
A
#
# COMPACT_ATOMS: atom_id res chain seq x y z
N MET A 1 0.43 18.50 -11.40
CA MET A 1 1.28 17.62 -10.56
C MET A 1 1.22 16.22 -11.15
N THR A 2 2.36 15.66 -11.52
CA THR A 2 2.48 14.35 -12.17
C THR A 2 1.95 13.27 -11.21
N LYS A 3 0.90 12.55 -11.62
CA LYS A 3 0.25 11.47 -10.86
C LYS A 3 1.14 10.22 -10.90
N ILE A 4 2.26 10.29 -10.20
CA ILE A 4 3.24 9.20 -10.15
C ILE A 4 2.93 8.36 -8.90
N PRO A 5 2.82 7.04 -9.06
CA PRO A 5 2.73 6.11 -7.94
C PRO A 5 3.94 6.23 -7.02
N LYS A 6 3.72 6.07 -5.71
CA LYS A 6 4.78 6.21 -4.71
C LYS A 6 5.24 4.87 -4.19
N ILE A 7 6.55 4.65 -4.23
CA ILE A 7 7.22 3.49 -3.68
C ILE A 7 7.54 3.75 -2.21
N CYS A 8 7.29 2.73 -1.38
CA CYS A 8 7.67 2.70 0.02
C CYS A 8 9.20 2.70 0.13
N ARG A 9 9.71 3.49 1.07
CA ARG A 9 11.09 3.36 1.50
C ARG A 9 11.13 2.14 2.40
N LEU A 10 11.77 1.06 1.97
CA LEU A 10 11.94 -0.17 2.76
C LEU A 10 12.56 0.16 4.12
N HIS A 11 11.72 0.45 5.11
CA HIS A 11 12.11 0.77 6.49
C HIS A 11 11.33 -0.07 7.51
N ASP A 12 10.34 -0.86 7.06
CA ASP A 12 9.73 -1.87 7.92
C ASP A 12 10.41 -3.21 7.58
N PRO A 13 11.09 -3.87 8.55
CA PRO A 13 11.61 -5.20 8.30
C PRO A 13 10.44 -6.10 7.95
N VAL A 14 10.37 -6.51 6.68
CA VAL A 14 9.71 -7.77 6.34
C VAL A 14 10.40 -8.78 7.25
N LYS A 15 9.65 -9.42 8.16
CA LYS A 15 10.16 -10.53 8.96
C LYS A 15 10.56 -11.63 7.99
N THR A 16 11.79 -11.57 7.48
CA THR A 16 12.45 -12.69 6.82
C THR A 16 12.66 -13.72 7.90
N HIS A 17 12.00 -14.88 7.77
CA HIS A 17 12.38 -16.03 8.57
C HIS A 17 13.85 -16.35 8.27
N ASP A 18 14.59 -16.56 9.35
CA ASP A 18 16.03 -16.82 9.36
C ASP A 18 16.43 -17.84 8.29
N ILE A 19 17.39 -17.45 7.46
CA ILE A 19 18.33 -18.40 6.89
C ILE A 19 19.69 -17.96 7.43
N SER A 20 20.18 -18.75 8.36
CA SER A 20 21.52 -18.68 8.94
C SER A 20 22.60 -18.62 7.85
N GLU A 21 23.61 -17.77 8.03
CA GLU A 21 25.00 -18.20 8.19
C GLU A 21 25.94 -17.04 8.52
N ASN A 22 26.81 -17.31 9.49
CA ASN A 22 27.93 -16.47 9.92
C ASN A 22 28.95 -16.28 8.80
N VAL A 23 29.39 -15.04 8.53
CA VAL A 23 30.78 -14.80 8.10
C VAL A 23 31.29 -13.50 8.72
N PHE A 24 32.34 -13.67 9.52
CA PHE A 24 33.22 -12.66 10.10
C PHE A 24 33.94 -11.86 9.00
N THR A 25 33.95 -10.52 9.03
CA THR A 25 35.06 -9.76 8.42
C THR A 25 35.27 -8.40 9.06
N SER A 26 36.52 -8.19 9.46
CA SER A 26 37.15 -6.97 9.94
C SER A 26 37.22 -5.84 8.89
N SER A 27 37.09 -4.61 9.39
CA SER A 27 37.82 -3.39 9.01
C SER A 27 38.07 -3.12 7.51
N ARG A 28 37.17 -2.35 6.87
CA ARG A 28 37.45 -1.53 5.67
C ARG A 28 36.30 -0.51 5.46
N GLU A 29 36.27 0.50 6.31
CA GLU A 29 35.53 1.75 6.09
C GLU A 29 36.24 2.58 4.98
N ASN A 30 35.52 3.49 4.31
CA ASN A 30 36.02 4.58 3.43
C ASN A 30 35.78 4.55 1.90
N LYS A 31 34.76 3.85 1.36
CA LYS A 31 34.31 4.11 -0.05
C LYS A 31 32.79 4.19 -0.28
N VAL A 32 31.97 3.94 0.74
CA VAL A 32 30.50 4.12 0.63
C VAL A 32 30.13 5.61 0.70
N ASP A 33 30.95 6.42 1.36
CA ASP A 33 30.66 7.85 1.61
C ASP A 33 30.68 8.74 0.37
N GLU A 34 31.54 8.48 -0.61
CA GLU A 34 31.74 9.40 -1.74
C GLU A 34 30.46 9.55 -2.59
N PHE A 35 29.78 8.45 -2.89
CA PHE A 35 28.55 8.43 -3.70
C PHE A 35 27.27 8.70 -2.91
N CYS A 36 27.33 8.59 -1.58
CA CYS A 36 26.19 8.87 -0.69
C CYS A 36 25.82 10.37 -0.67
N SER A 37 26.79 11.24 -0.97
CA SER A 37 26.63 12.69 -0.99
C SER A 37 25.68 13.21 -2.09
N GLU A 38 25.57 12.49 -3.20
CA GLU A 38 24.74 12.86 -4.36
C GLU A 38 23.27 12.41 -4.21
N VAL A 39 23.00 11.45 -3.30
CA VAL A 39 21.67 10.88 -3.07
C VAL A 39 20.86 11.79 -2.12
N PRO A 40 19.57 12.09 -2.43
CA PRO A 40 18.73 12.87 -1.53
C PRO A 40 18.64 12.28 -0.14
N GLU A 41 18.61 13.13 0.90
CA GLU A 41 18.64 12.71 2.31
C GLU A 41 17.65 11.59 2.65
N TYR A 42 16.41 11.70 2.15
CA TYR A 42 15.35 10.73 2.42
C TYR A 42 15.55 9.36 1.75
N LEU A 43 16.52 9.21 0.84
CA LEU A 43 16.90 7.97 0.15
C LEU A 43 18.26 7.41 0.57
N LYS A 44 19.04 8.15 1.38
CA LYS A 44 20.38 7.73 1.80
C LYS A 44 20.36 6.40 2.54
N GLU A 45 19.40 6.21 3.42
CA GLU A 45 19.24 4.94 4.15
C GLU A 45 18.97 3.76 3.22
N LEU A 46 18.06 3.95 2.23
CA LEU A 46 17.77 2.95 1.21
C LEU A 46 19.02 2.60 0.40
N PHE A 47 19.79 3.63 0.00
CA PHE A 47 21.04 3.47 -0.73
C PHE A 47 22.08 2.68 0.09
N GLN A 48 22.30 3.07 1.35
CA GLN A 48 23.24 2.40 2.25
C GLN A 48 22.88 0.93 2.48
N ASN A 49 21.61 0.64 2.77
CA ASN A 49 21.13 -0.73 2.95
C ASN A 49 21.30 -1.57 1.68
N SER A 50 21.00 -0.99 0.52
CA SER A 50 21.16 -1.67 -0.77
C SER A 50 22.64 -1.90 -1.13
N CYS A 51 23.54 -1.02 -0.69
CA CYS A 51 24.97 -1.12 -0.94
C CYS A 51 25.70 -2.18 -0.09
N LYS A 52 25.10 -2.66 1.00
CA LYS A 52 25.73 -3.66 1.91
C LYS A 52 26.19 -4.92 1.17
N ASN A 53 25.42 -5.37 0.18
CA ASN A 53 25.69 -6.59 -0.58
C ASN A 53 26.38 -6.33 -1.93
N ILE A 54 26.70 -5.07 -2.26
CA ILE A 54 27.32 -4.69 -3.53
C ILE A 54 28.82 -4.47 -3.32
N LYS A 55 29.67 -5.33 -3.92
CA LYS A 55 31.13 -5.21 -3.82
C LYS A 55 31.74 -4.23 -4.84
N SER A 56 31.12 -4.08 -6.01
CA SER A 56 31.65 -3.24 -7.10
C SER A 56 31.30 -1.75 -6.91
N ASN A 57 32.30 -0.87 -6.98
CA ASN A 57 32.08 0.58 -6.88
C ASN A 57 31.30 1.15 -8.08
N THR A 58 31.50 0.59 -9.27
CA THR A 58 30.74 0.98 -10.46
C THR A 58 29.25 0.72 -10.26
N ALA A 59 28.90 -0.43 -9.68
CA ALA A 59 27.50 -0.78 -9.39
C ALA A 59 26.88 0.14 -8.31
N LYS A 60 27.66 0.54 -7.30
CA LYS A 60 27.19 1.53 -6.30
C LYS A 60 26.90 2.89 -6.94
N LYS A 61 27.76 3.34 -7.86
CA LYS A 61 27.53 4.58 -8.60
C LYS A 61 26.28 4.50 -9.47
N THR A 62 26.12 3.43 -10.24
CA THR A 62 24.90 3.22 -11.06
C THR A 62 23.64 3.20 -10.20
N LEU A 63 23.67 2.60 -9.01
CA LEU A 63 22.54 2.63 -8.08
C LEU A 63 22.22 4.05 -7.61
N ALA A 64 23.23 4.84 -7.25
CA ALA A 64 23.04 6.24 -6.88
C ALA A 64 22.40 7.05 -8.02
N ASP A 65 22.92 6.91 -9.24
CA ASP A 65 22.39 7.57 -10.44
C ASP A 65 20.91 7.21 -10.69
N VAL A 66 20.55 5.94 -10.53
CA VAL A 66 19.15 5.46 -10.68
C VAL A 66 18.25 6.06 -9.61
N LEU A 67 18.69 6.09 -8.34
CA LEU A 67 17.91 6.66 -7.24
C LEU A 67 17.72 8.18 -7.42
N VAL A 68 18.75 8.89 -7.87
CA VAL A 68 18.67 10.34 -8.16
C VAL A 68 17.73 10.59 -9.34
N LYS A 69 17.86 9.81 -10.42
CA LYS A 69 17.02 9.93 -11.62
C LYS A 69 15.55 9.67 -11.33
N HIS A 70 15.25 8.71 -10.45
CA HIS A 70 13.88 8.30 -10.12
C HIS A 70 13.43 8.74 -8.72
N LYS A 71 14.07 9.77 -8.15
CA LYS A 71 13.80 10.25 -6.79
C LYS A 71 12.32 10.55 -6.52
N ASP A 72 11.61 11.05 -7.53
CA ASP A 72 10.20 11.43 -7.43
C ASP A 72 9.25 10.23 -7.34
N ALA A 73 9.71 9.01 -7.67
CA ALA A 73 8.92 7.80 -7.51
C ALA A 73 8.87 7.31 -6.05
N PHE A 74 9.75 7.79 -5.18
CA PHE A 74 9.78 7.38 -3.78
C PHE A 74 8.97 8.34 -2.90
N ALA A 75 8.28 7.78 -1.90
CA ALA A 75 7.57 8.57 -0.90
C ALA A 75 8.56 9.25 0.05
N LYS A 76 8.49 10.58 0.20
CA LYS A 76 9.30 11.35 1.15
C LYS A 76 8.80 11.19 2.58
N SER A 77 7.51 10.93 2.76
CA SER A 77 6.87 10.66 4.06
C SER A 77 5.90 9.47 3.98
N LYS A 78 5.50 8.91 5.13
CA LYS A 78 4.49 7.84 5.19
C LYS A 78 3.10 8.30 4.72
N THR A 79 2.84 9.60 4.76
CA THR A 79 1.56 10.23 4.38
C THR A 79 1.52 10.70 2.93
N GLU A 80 2.67 10.74 2.24
CA GLU A 80 2.71 11.10 0.83
C GLU A 80 2.14 9.95 -0.01
N LEU A 81 0.91 10.13 -0.46
CA LEU A 81 0.24 9.19 -1.34
C LEU A 81 0.52 9.56 -2.80
N GLY A 82 0.93 8.56 -3.57
CA GLY A 82 0.87 8.63 -5.02
C GLY A 82 -0.57 8.57 -5.52
N SER A 83 -0.76 8.79 -6.81
CA SER A 83 -2.04 8.52 -7.47
C SER A 83 -1.79 7.80 -8.78
N CYS A 84 -2.52 6.72 -9.01
CA CYS A 84 -2.62 6.04 -10.29
C CYS A 84 -3.99 6.34 -10.87
N SER A 85 -4.03 7.05 -12.00
CA SER A 85 -5.27 7.31 -12.73
C SER A 85 -5.43 6.44 -13.97
N VAL A 86 -4.49 5.53 -14.24
CA VAL A 86 -4.52 4.64 -15.41
C VAL A 86 -5.74 3.71 -15.32
N LEU A 87 -5.99 3.19 -14.12
CA LEU A 87 -7.08 2.27 -13.85
C LEU A 87 -7.84 2.71 -12.60
N LYS A 88 -9.17 2.75 -12.70
CA LYS A 88 -10.06 3.04 -11.56
C LYS A 88 -10.74 1.77 -11.10
N HIS A 89 -10.85 1.59 -9.79
CA HIS A 89 -11.56 0.45 -9.22
C HIS A 89 -13.05 0.60 -9.40
N ARG A 90 -13.67 -0.46 -9.93
CA ARG A 90 -15.11 -0.60 -10.14
C ARG A 90 -15.66 -1.72 -9.29
N ILE A 91 -16.86 -1.53 -8.78
CA ILE A 91 -17.58 -2.51 -7.96
C ILE A 91 -18.90 -2.79 -8.68
N ASP A 92 -18.87 -3.79 -9.55
CA ASP A 92 -20.03 -4.20 -10.33
C ASP A 92 -20.95 -5.09 -9.49
N THR A 93 -22.09 -4.52 -9.09
CA THR A 93 -23.14 -5.22 -8.34
C THR A 93 -24.35 -5.56 -9.23
N ALA A 94 -24.20 -5.51 -10.55
CA ALA A 94 -25.27 -5.64 -11.53
C ALA A 94 -26.48 -4.73 -11.18
N HIS A 95 -27.64 -5.35 -10.91
CA HIS A 95 -28.87 -4.66 -10.53
C HIS A 95 -29.24 -4.81 -9.04
N ALA A 96 -28.26 -5.15 -8.19
CA ALA A 96 -28.52 -5.36 -6.77
C ALA A 96 -28.93 -4.06 -6.06
N ALA A 97 -29.89 -4.18 -5.14
CA ALA A 97 -30.31 -3.09 -4.29
C ALA A 97 -29.23 -2.72 -3.26
N PRO A 98 -29.21 -1.46 -2.77
CA PRO A 98 -28.25 -1.02 -1.76
C PRO A 98 -28.29 -1.86 -0.47
N VAL A 99 -27.11 -2.20 0.04
CA VAL A 99 -26.96 -2.88 1.32
C VAL A 99 -26.81 -1.86 2.43
N ARG A 100 -27.71 -1.90 3.42
CA ARG A 100 -27.59 -1.15 4.66
C ARG A 100 -27.41 -2.08 5.85
N GLN A 101 -26.22 -2.05 6.44
CA GLN A 101 -25.91 -2.81 7.65
C GLN A 101 -26.03 -1.90 8.89
N PRO A 102 -26.45 -2.44 10.04
CA PRO A 102 -26.51 -1.67 11.26
C PRO A 102 -25.11 -1.27 11.73
N LEU A 103 -25.00 -0.07 12.30
CA LEU A 103 -23.78 0.39 12.96
C LEU A 103 -23.39 -0.60 14.08
N ARG A 104 -22.11 -0.95 14.12
CA ARG A 104 -21.55 -1.70 15.24
C ARG A 104 -21.07 -0.73 16.30
N ARG A 105 -21.34 -1.04 17.57
CA ARG A 105 -20.84 -0.24 18.68
C ARG A 105 -19.32 -0.34 18.73
N THR A 106 -18.64 0.80 18.61
CA THR A 106 -17.20 0.88 18.88
C THR A 106 -16.95 0.70 20.37
N PRO A 107 -16.09 -0.25 20.80
CA PRO A 107 -15.67 -0.32 22.20
C PRO A 107 -14.94 0.95 22.61
N GLN A 108 -15.15 1.43 23.85
CA GLN A 108 -14.55 2.66 24.38
C GLN A 108 -13.02 2.73 24.19
N ALA A 109 -12.34 1.58 24.27
CA ALA A 109 -10.90 1.45 24.09
C ALA A 109 -10.39 1.80 22.67
N PHE A 110 -11.28 2.01 21.69
CA PHE A 110 -10.92 2.38 20.31
C PHE A 110 -11.43 3.76 19.91
N GLU A 111 -12.15 4.47 20.79
CA GLU A 111 -12.85 5.71 20.40
C GLU A 111 -11.90 6.83 19.98
N LYS A 112 -10.77 6.99 20.69
CA LYS A 112 -9.77 8.01 20.36
C LYS A 112 -9.06 7.67 19.05
N GLU A 113 -8.77 6.39 18.84
CA GLU A 113 -8.16 5.88 17.61
C GLU A 113 -9.11 5.99 16.42
N GLU A 114 -10.42 5.74 16.61
CA GLU A 114 -11.46 5.91 15.60
C GLU A 114 -11.52 7.35 15.11
N GLU A 115 -11.60 8.31 16.04
CA GLU A 115 -11.68 9.74 15.72
C GLU A 115 -10.46 10.22 14.94
N LYS A 116 -9.28 9.88 15.45
CA LYS A 116 -8.01 10.26 14.82
C LYS A 116 -7.90 9.66 13.43
N TYR A 117 -8.17 8.36 13.28
CA TYR A 117 -8.08 7.68 12.00
C TYR A 117 -9.04 8.30 10.97
N LEU A 118 -10.29 8.54 11.36
CA LEU A 118 -11.28 9.15 10.48
C LEU A 118 -10.84 10.55 10.02
N ARG A 119 -10.35 11.39 10.95
CA ARG A 119 -9.86 12.73 10.63
C ARG A 119 -8.69 12.70 9.65
N ASP A 120 -7.69 11.86 9.92
CA ASP A 120 -6.50 11.73 9.07
C ASP A 120 -6.88 11.25 7.64
N GLN A 121 -7.88 10.36 7.52
CA GLN A 121 -8.38 9.88 6.22
C GLN A 121 -9.15 10.94 5.43
N ILE A 122 -9.88 11.81 6.12
CA ILE A 122 -10.57 12.95 5.50
C ILE A 122 -9.56 13.98 5.02
N GLU A 123 -8.57 14.33 5.84
CA GLU A 123 -7.53 15.30 5.50
C GLU A 123 -6.65 14.84 4.33
N THR A 124 -6.31 13.54 4.29
CA THR A 124 -5.59 12.93 3.16
C THR A 124 -6.45 12.74 1.91
N GLY A 125 -7.77 12.98 2.00
CA GLY A 125 -8.71 12.88 0.88
C GLY A 125 -9.03 11.44 0.47
N VAL A 126 -8.65 10.44 1.26
CA VAL A 126 -8.97 9.01 1.02
C VAL A 126 -10.45 8.72 1.30
N VAL A 127 -11.04 9.45 2.24
CA VAL A 127 -12.43 9.35 2.67
C VAL A 127 -13.12 10.71 2.55
N ARG A 128 -14.42 10.72 2.28
CA ARG A 128 -15.28 11.91 2.33
C ARG A 128 -16.63 11.62 2.99
N PRO A 129 -17.35 12.63 3.52
CA PRO A 129 -18.73 12.47 3.95
C PRO A 129 -19.61 11.95 2.81
N SER A 130 -20.58 11.10 3.14
CA SER A 130 -21.47 10.47 2.17
C SER A 130 -22.93 10.60 2.59
N SER A 131 -23.83 10.57 1.60
CA SER A 131 -25.29 10.44 1.75
C SER A 131 -25.81 9.19 1.04
N SER A 132 -24.94 8.19 0.83
CA SER A 132 -25.26 6.96 0.12
C SER A 132 -26.39 6.15 0.77
N ALA A 133 -27.13 5.42 -0.06
CA ALA A 133 -28.07 4.38 0.38
C ALA A 133 -27.36 3.11 0.88
N TRP A 134 -26.07 2.95 0.59
CA TRP A 134 -25.24 1.84 1.06
C TRP A 134 -24.62 2.18 2.42
N SER A 135 -24.38 1.15 3.23
CA SER A 135 -23.74 1.30 4.53
C SER A 135 -23.17 -0.04 4.99
N SER A 136 -21.86 -0.06 5.21
CA SER A 136 -21.12 -1.16 5.83
C SER A 136 -20.58 -0.74 7.22
N PRO A 137 -20.54 -1.62 8.23
CA PRO A 137 -20.07 -1.26 9.55
C PRO A 137 -18.55 -1.34 9.63
N VAL A 138 -17.97 -0.48 10.47
CA VAL A 138 -16.55 -0.50 10.81
C VAL A 138 -16.27 -1.54 11.90
N VAL A 139 -15.10 -2.15 11.84
CA VAL A 139 -14.56 -3.13 12.79
C VAL A 139 -13.13 -2.76 13.14
N PHE A 140 -12.83 -2.72 14.42
CA PHE A 140 -11.50 -2.45 14.94
C PHE A 140 -10.85 -3.74 15.44
N VAL A 141 -9.60 -3.95 15.06
CA VAL A 141 -8.81 -5.11 15.50
C VAL A 141 -7.45 -4.62 16.00
N ARG A 142 -7.06 -4.98 17.23
CA ARG A 142 -5.68 -4.76 17.69
C ARG A 142 -4.75 -5.76 17.00
N LYS A 143 -3.69 -5.25 16.38
CA LYS A 143 -2.59 -6.06 15.90
C LYS A 143 -1.70 -6.49 17.07
N LYS A 144 -0.82 -7.46 16.81
CA LYS A 144 0.18 -7.95 17.78
C LYS A 144 1.15 -6.85 18.23
N ASP A 145 1.39 -5.85 17.40
CA ASP A 145 2.26 -4.69 17.69
C ASP A 145 1.55 -3.59 18.52
N GLY A 146 0.29 -3.80 18.91
CA GLY A 146 -0.51 -2.82 19.66
C GLY A 146 -1.23 -1.79 18.78
N SER A 147 -0.89 -1.68 17.49
CA SER A 147 -1.58 -0.79 16.56
C SER A 147 -3.00 -1.27 16.24
N VAL A 148 -3.89 -0.34 15.91
CA VAL A 148 -5.29 -0.64 15.58
C VAL A 148 -5.44 -0.76 14.06
N ARG A 149 -6.10 -1.80 13.60
CA ARG A 149 -6.51 -1.98 12.22
C ARG A 149 -7.97 -1.56 12.06
N TRP A 150 -8.19 -0.55 11.22
CA TRP A 150 -9.50 -0.16 10.72
C TRP A 150 -9.93 -1.10 9.58
N CYS A 151 -11.03 -1.81 9.77
CA CYS A 151 -11.61 -2.69 8.76
C CYS A 151 -13.06 -2.28 8.50
N VAL A 152 -13.47 -2.21 7.24
CA VAL A 152 -14.89 -2.12 6.88
C VAL A 152 -15.38 -3.49 6.45
N ASP A 153 -16.52 -3.92 7.00
CA ASP A 153 -17.07 -5.25 6.75
C ASP A 153 -17.86 -5.29 5.43
N TYR A 154 -17.14 -5.40 4.32
CA TYR A 154 -17.70 -5.48 2.97
C TYR A 154 -18.23 -6.86 2.56
N ARG A 155 -18.40 -7.82 3.49
CA ARG A 155 -18.84 -9.18 3.12
C ARG A 155 -20.14 -9.17 2.29
N LYS A 156 -21.15 -8.42 2.74
CA LYS A 156 -22.42 -8.30 2.01
C LYS A 156 -22.27 -7.61 0.65
N VAL A 157 -21.39 -6.62 0.54
CA VAL A 157 -21.09 -5.96 -0.74
C VAL A 157 -20.39 -6.93 -1.68
N ASN A 158 -19.42 -7.69 -1.16
CA ASN A 158 -18.68 -8.70 -1.92
C ASN A 158 -19.55 -9.87 -2.39
N ASP A 159 -20.59 -10.22 -1.65
CA ASP A 159 -21.55 -11.27 -2.05
C ASP A 159 -22.40 -10.83 -3.25
N LEU A 160 -22.64 -9.53 -3.39
CA LEU A 160 -23.37 -8.94 -4.51
C LEU A 160 -22.46 -8.54 -5.69
N THR A 161 -21.14 -8.49 -5.47
CA THR A 161 -20.19 -8.06 -6.48
C THR A 161 -19.88 -9.21 -7.43
N ILE A 162 -19.93 -8.96 -8.74
CA ILE A 162 -19.46 -9.91 -9.75
C ILE A 162 -17.96 -10.10 -9.56
N LYS A 163 -17.56 -11.32 -9.19
CA LYS A 163 -16.17 -11.64 -8.87
C LYS A 163 -15.35 -11.78 -10.14
N ASP A 164 -14.17 -11.17 -10.15
CA ASP A 164 -13.22 -11.36 -11.22
C ASP A 164 -12.60 -12.77 -11.12
N ALA A 165 -12.61 -13.49 -12.24
CA ALA A 165 -12.08 -14.85 -12.36
C ALA A 165 -10.66 -14.89 -12.92
N TYR A 166 -10.01 -13.73 -13.10
CA TYR A 166 -8.68 -13.68 -13.68
C TYR A 166 -7.65 -14.43 -12.83
N PRO A 167 -6.92 -15.41 -13.40
CA PRO A 167 -5.98 -16.20 -12.64
C PRO A 167 -4.79 -15.35 -12.19
N LEU A 168 -4.49 -15.41 -10.89
CA LEU A 168 -3.20 -14.96 -10.39
C LEU A 168 -2.14 -15.97 -10.87
N PRO A 169 -1.00 -15.50 -11.40
CA PRO A 169 0.08 -16.40 -11.79
C PRO A 169 0.55 -17.19 -10.57
N ARG A 170 0.88 -18.46 -10.79
CA ARG A 170 1.46 -19.30 -9.73
C ARG A 170 2.83 -18.76 -9.34
N ILE A 171 3.13 -18.81 -8.04
CA ILE A 171 4.41 -18.34 -7.49
C ILE A 171 5.59 -19.05 -8.16
N ASP A 172 5.48 -20.36 -8.40
CA ASP A 172 6.56 -21.13 -9.04
C ASP A 172 6.90 -20.60 -10.43
N MET A 173 5.89 -20.25 -11.23
CA MET A 173 6.11 -19.64 -12.55
C MET A 173 6.80 -18.28 -12.45
N CYS A 174 6.46 -17.47 -11.43
CA CYS A 174 7.13 -16.20 -11.19
C CYS A 174 8.60 -16.39 -10.81
N LEU A 175 8.92 -17.44 -10.03
CA LEU A 175 10.29 -17.76 -9.61
C LEU A 175 11.12 -18.35 -10.77
N ASP A 176 10.52 -19.16 -11.64
CA ASP A 176 11.21 -19.72 -12.81
C ASP A 176 11.72 -18.62 -13.75
N CYS A 177 10.94 -17.55 -13.95
CA CYS A 177 11.34 -16.37 -14.72
C CYS A 177 12.56 -15.64 -14.13
N LEU A 178 12.86 -15.85 -12.85
CA LEU A 178 13.95 -15.21 -12.12
C LEU A 178 15.22 -16.07 -12.05
N SER A 179 15.18 -17.31 -12.51
CA SER A 179 16.24 -18.33 -12.34
C SER A 179 17.61 -17.94 -12.92
N SER A 180 17.65 -17.10 -13.96
CA SER A 180 18.90 -16.64 -14.57
C SER A 180 19.44 -15.32 -14.01
N ALA A 181 18.68 -14.65 -13.15
CA ALA A 181 19.05 -13.34 -12.61
C ALA A 181 20.03 -13.49 -11.43
N LYS A 182 21.07 -12.64 -11.42
CA LYS A 182 22.10 -12.62 -10.36
C LYS A 182 21.88 -11.53 -9.32
N ILE A 183 21.06 -10.54 -9.65
CA ILE A 183 20.77 -9.37 -8.83
C ILE A 183 19.26 -9.18 -8.84
N PHE A 184 18.69 -9.09 -7.64
CA PHE A 184 17.28 -8.84 -7.42
C PHE A 184 17.09 -7.47 -6.78
N SER A 185 16.06 -6.76 -7.23
CA SER A 185 15.54 -5.57 -6.55
C SER A 185 14.11 -5.88 -6.12
N CYS A 186 13.76 -5.46 -4.91
CA CYS A 186 12.42 -5.59 -4.37
C CYS A 186 11.89 -4.19 -4.08
N PHE A 187 10.67 -3.91 -4.53
CA PHE A 187 9.97 -2.66 -4.31
C PHE A 187 8.61 -2.96 -3.71
N ASP A 188 8.23 -2.16 -2.71
CA ASP A 188 6.89 -2.18 -2.15
C ASP A 188 6.21 -0.84 -2.40
N LEU A 189 4.91 -0.83 -2.68
CA LEU A 189 4.17 0.41 -2.95
C LEU A 189 3.64 1.02 -1.65
N GLN A 190 3.90 2.30 -1.44
CA GLN A 190 3.46 3.03 -0.25
C GLN A 190 1.92 3.10 -0.21
N SER A 191 1.27 2.34 0.67
CA SER A 191 -0.19 2.28 0.73
C SER A 191 -0.83 2.01 -0.64
N GLY A 192 -0.30 1.01 -1.37
CA GLY A 192 -0.58 0.80 -2.79
C GLY A 192 -2.06 0.85 -3.21
N TYR A 193 -2.99 0.31 -2.41
CA TYR A 193 -4.42 0.39 -2.74
C TYR A 193 -4.96 1.82 -2.74
N TRP A 194 -4.52 2.67 -1.83
CA TRP A 194 -4.98 4.07 -1.76
C TRP A 194 -4.44 4.94 -2.89
N GLN A 195 -3.47 4.44 -3.65
CA GLN A 195 -3.03 5.11 -4.86
C GLN A 195 -3.99 4.89 -6.03
N ILE A 196 -4.81 3.83 -5.99
CA ILE A 196 -5.81 3.54 -7.02
C ILE A 196 -7.11 4.29 -6.70
N GLU A 197 -7.59 5.09 -7.65
CA GLU A 197 -8.85 5.82 -7.51
C GLU A 197 -10.06 4.87 -7.64
N LEU A 198 -11.10 5.10 -6.84
CA LEU A 198 -12.41 4.51 -7.10
C LEU A 198 -13.12 5.26 -8.21
N ASN A 199 -13.82 4.52 -9.05
CA ASN A 199 -14.80 5.07 -9.97
C ASN A 199 -15.87 5.82 -9.19
N GLU A 200 -16.24 7.02 -9.64
CA GLU A 200 -17.12 7.94 -8.91
C GLU A 200 -18.49 7.34 -8.63
N LYS A 201 -19.03 6.56 -9.59
CA LYS A 201 -20.31 5.85 -9.46
C LYS A 201 -20.28 4.69 -8.47
N ASP A 202 -19.09 4.21 -8.12
CA ASP A 202 -18.91 3.04 -7.26
C ASP A 202 -18.50 3.42 -5.83
N ARG A 203 -18.16 4.70 -5.59
CA ARG A 203 -17.80 5.21 -4.25
C ARG A 203 -18.90 4.96 -3.24
N GLU A 204 -20.15 5.16 -3.64
CA GLU A 204 -21.31 4.97 -2.78
C GLU A 204 -21.35 3.53 -2.20
N LYS A 205 -20.94 2.52 -2.96
CA LYS A 205 -20.93 1.11 -2.53
C LYS A 205 -19.90 0.83 -1.43
N THR A 206 -18.93 1.73 -1.27
CA THR A 206 -17.92 1.71 -0.21
C THR A 206 -18.32 2.53 1.01
N ALA A 207 -19.56 3.02 1.06
CA ALA A 207 -20.02 3.80 2.19
C ALA A 207 -20.00 2.96 3.48
N PHE A 208 -19.51 3.58 4.55
CA PHE A 208 -19.40 2.99 5.86
C PHE A 208 -19.91 3.94 6.93
N THR A 209 -20.50 3.37 7.98
CA THR A 209 -21.08 4.13 9.08
C THR A 209 -20.19 4.07 10.31
N THR A 210 -20.00 5.24 10.92
CA THR A 210 -19.33 5.44 12.21
C THR A 210 -20.29 6.16 13.16
N LYS A 211 -19.90 6.33 14.43
CA LYS A 211 -20.65 7.19 15.36
C LYS A 211 -20.67 8.67 14.96
N TYR A 212 -19.78 9.09 14.05
CA TYR A 212 -19.66 10.46 13.54
C TYR A 212 -20.47 10.72 12.27
N GLY A 213 -21.10 9.68 11.69
CA GLY A 213 -21.89 9.78 10.47
C GLY A 213 -21.51 8.76 9.41
N LEU A 214 -22.00 9.00 8.19
CA LEU A 214 -21.78 8.18 7.01
C LEU A 214 -20.65 8.78 6.15
N PHE A 215 -19.73 7.93 5.74
CA PHE A 215 -18.57 8.32 4.94
C PHE A 215 -18.36 7.31 3.82
N GLU A 216 -17.68 7.67 2.76
CA GLU A 216 -17.33 6.78 1.65
C GLU A 216 -15.89 6.99 1.21
N TYR A 217 -15.32 5.96 0.57
CA TYR A 217 -13.96 6.04 0.08
C TYR A 217 -13.91 6.69 -1.32
N THR A 218 -12.86 7.49 -1.56
CA THR A 218 -12.53 8.04 -2.88
C THR A 218 -11.44 7.23 -3.58
N LYS A 219 -10.65 6.49 -2.80
CA LYS A 219 -9.58 5.58 -3.21
C LYS A 219 -9.94 4.15 -2.85
N MET A 220 -9.32 3.16 -3.49
CA MET A 220 -9.69 1.75 -3.29
C MET A 220 -9.44 1.30 -1.82
N PRO A 221 -10.50 0.92 -1.06
CA PRO A 221 -10.34 0.47 0.30
C PRO A 221 -9.91 -1.00 0.37
N PHE A 222 -9.41 -1.39 1.54
CA PHE A 222 -9.17 -2.79 1.85
C PHE A 222 -10.49 -3.55 2.03
N GLY A 223 -10.49 -4.85 1.73
CA GLY A 223 -11.60 -5.76 2.00
C GLY A 223 -12.56 -6.00 0.84
N LEU A 224 -12.41 -5.31 -0.29
CA LEU A 224 -13.17 -5.59 -1.51
C LEU A 224 -12.62 -6.83 -2.24
N CYS A 225 -13.50 -7.66 -2.79
CA CYS A 225 -13.13 -8.94 -3.42
C CYS A 225 -12.23 -8.78 -4.65
N ASN A 226 -12.53 -7.83 -5.53
CA ASN A 226 -11.79 -7.60 -6.79
C ASN A 226 -10.60 -6.65 -6.65
N ALA A 227 -10.35 -6.08 -5.46
CA ALA A 227 -9.27 -5.11 -5.27
C ALA A 227 -7.88 -5.69 -5.57
N ARG A 228 -7.67 -6.98 -5.24
CA ARG A 228 -6.39 -7.67 -5.48
C ARG A 228 -6.09 -7.88 -6.95
N VAL A 229 -7.10 -8.30 -7.73
CA VAL A 229 -6.95 -8.54 -9.17
C VAL A 229 -6.64 -7.23 -9.88
N LEU A 230 -7.45 -6.20 -9.61
CA LEU A 230 -7.22 -4.88 -10.19
C LEU A 230 -5.87 -4.28 -9.80
N PHE A 231 -5.44 -4.48 -8.55
CA PHE A 231 -4.12 -4.00 -8.12
C PHE A 231 -3.01 -4.63 -8.96
N LYS A 232 -3.09 -5.93 -9.26
CA LYS A 232 -2.14 -6.59 -10.16
C LYS A 232 -2.19 -5.93 -11.54
N ASP A 233 -3.37 -5.76 -12.10
CA ASP A 233 -3.54 -5.27 -13.48
C ASP A 233 -3.18 -3.79 -13.65
N ALA A 234 -3.30 -2.98 -12.59
CA ALA A 234 -2.86 -1.60 -12.60
C ALA A 234 -1.33 -1.45 -12.70
N TRP A 235 -0.58 -2.51 -12.40
CA TRP A 235 0.89 -2.52 -12.36
C TRP A 235 1.54 -3.54 -13.31
N ASN A 236 0.76 -4.24 -14.13
CA ASN A 236 1.27 -5.04 -15.26
C ASN A 236 1.59 -4.13 -16.44
#